data_AF-A0A7R9INK2-F1
#
_entry.id   AF-A0A7R9INK2-F1
#
_cell.length_a   1.000
_cell.length_b   1.000
_cell.length_c   1.000
_cell.angle_alpha   90.00
_cell.angle_beta   90.00
_cell.angle_gamma   90.00
#
_symmetry.space_group_name_H-M   'P 1'
#
loop_
_entity.id
_entity.type
_entity.pdbx_description
1 polymer ?
#
loop_
_entity_poly.entity_id
_entity_poly.type
_entity_poly.pdbx_seq_one_letter_code
_entity_poly.pdbx_strand_id
1 'polypeptide(L)'
;MRSVWIQLALLIIYLFLVFLISRIFEWFPWYQNSISSIETVDPFILSVRQLKQLLANRGVSYTGYIEKKELAQLVEDSASVVQGEVESLIQSQGGDLSRRARIAKPPSPSQFTGGDHFYEEVEDTKDSVWLVQVVPAGAQSEPLLDDYSWRIVCNQVAPFAIRTGIFDCRLDRRLCMSKGWHEPQLLLALPKGTRAKDRVVIKTFSSTRPQSVIEWVRDQLSIRVKSIQNLEEVKCYWLGQCDGQENSTKSTVSSSKDIKVLLLTHLLHPPLFLAALSIKFTGRIKFGMLSVKRDELEMVKKKLKLSDHHVPSYMIITPEKKVVYGRRRFEHFNFDSMNLFLKTVQPEMNDVFLCSLALVNLLVGMHLFQPPSLLNNKEEDCLQKRLTVMSQQYLLEHEFCFLEHYVLFPSETLPSGKGQSRPTNGNKYIPDIFLRVQEPVHP
;
A
#
# COMPACT_ATOMS: atom_id res chain seq x y z
N MET A 1 40.27 -19.01 -28.48
CA MET A 1 39.74 -19.97 -27.48
C MET A 1 39.88 -19.51 -26.03
N ARG A 2 41.02 -18.95 -25.56
CA ARG A 2 41.17 -18.48 -24.16
C ARG A 2 40.17 -17.39 -23.72
N SER A 3 39.71 -16.54 -24.64
CA SER A 3 38.77 -15.45 -24.36
C SER A 3 37.36 -15.93 -23.94
N VAL A 4 36.85 -17.02 -24.54
CA VAL A 4 35.50 -17.54 -24.22
C VAL A 4 35.44 -18.12 -22.81
N TRP A 5 36.53 -18.75 -22.34
CA TRP A 5 36.62 -19.27 -20.97
C TRP A 5 36.71 -18.16 -19.93
N ILE A 6 37.36 -17.04 -20.26
CA ILE A 6 37.43 -15.85 -19.41
C ILE A 6 36.06 -15.15 -19.38
N GLN A 7 35.36 -15.07 -20.51
CA GLN A 7 33.99 -14.56 -20.59
C GLN A 7 33.02 -15.42 -19.79
N LEU A 8 33.12 -16.75 -19.91
CA LEU A 8 32.33 -17.69 -19.13
C LEU A 8 32.66 -17.57 -17.63
N ALA A 9 33.94 -17.43 -17.27
CA ALA A 9 34.35 -17.23 -15.88
C ALA A 9 33.83 -15.89 -15.32
N LEU A 10 33.92 -14.80 -16.09
CA LEU A 10 33.37 -13.49 -15.70
C LEU A 10 31.85 -13.52 -15.59
N LEU A 11 31.15 -14.22 -16.50
CA LEU A 11 29.71 -14.42 -16.43
C LEU A 11 29.33 -15.24 -15.19
N ILE A 12 30.08 -16.29 -14.86
CA ILE A 12 29.85 -17.12 -13.68
C ILE A 12 30.14 -16.33 -12.39
N ILE A 13 31.24 -15.57 -12.34
CA ILE A 13 31.59 -14.68 -11.22
C ILE A 13 30.54 -13.58 -11.06
N TYR A 14 30.03 -13.05 -12.17
CA TYR A 14 28.98 -12.04 -12.18
C TYR A 14 27.64 -12.62 -11.75
N LEU A 15 27.22 -13.79 -12.24
CA LEU A 15 26.03 -14.49 -11.75
C LEU A 15 26.16 -14.84 -10.27
N PHE A 16 27.36 -15.19 -9.82
CA PHE A 16 27.67 -15.39 -8.42
C PHE A 16 27.61 -14.08 -7.62
N LEU A 17 28.06 -12.95 -8.17
CA LEU A 17 27.96 -11.62 -7.56
C LEU A 17 26.53 -11.11 -7.54
N VAL A 18 25.73 -11.32 -8.58
CA VAL A 18 24.29 -11.00 -8.61
C VAL A 18 23.55 -11.90 -7.66
N PHE A 19 23.89 -13.19 -7.57
CA PHE A 19 23.36 -14.09 -6.56
C PHE A 19 23.76 -13.64 -5.15
N LEU A 20 25.01 -13.21 -4.95
CA LEU A 20 25.48 -12.66 -3.68
C LEU A 20 24.80 -11.33 -3.37
N ILE A 21 24.60 -10.45 -4.34
CA ILE A 21 23.96 -9.15 -4.19
C ILE A 21 22.46 -9.31 -4.01
N SER A 22 21.80 -10.23 -4.71
CA SER A 22 20.40 -10.58 -4.50
C SER A 22 20.22 -11.24 -3.14
N ARG A 23 21.17 -12.08 -2.71
CA ARG A 23 21.24 -12.55 -1.33
C ARG A 23 21.50 -11.40 -0.37
N ILE A 24 22.42 -10.49 -0.64
CA ILE A 24 22.70 -9.33 0.22
C ILE A 24 21.50 -8.37 0.24
N PHE A 25 20.70 -8.25 -0.81
CA PHE A 25 19.46 -7.48 -0.87
C PHE A 25 18.28 -8.22 -0.24
N GLU A 26 18.26 -9.54 -0.23
CA GLU A 26 17.42 -10.31 0.72
C GLU A 26 17.88 -10.08 2.17
N TRP A 27 19.18 -9.82 2.37
CA TRP A 27 19.78 -9.49 3.67
C TRP A 27 19.79 -7.99 4.01
N PHE A 28 19.45 -7.09 3.10
CA PHE A 28 19.51 -5.64 3.34
C PHE A 28 18.31 -5.15 4.18
N PRO A 29 17.09 -5.72 4.01
CA PRO A 29 16.02 -5.62 5.01
C PRO A 29 16.44 -6.16 6.40
N TRP A 30 17.46 -7.02 6.46
CA TRP A 30 17.98 -7.73 7.63
C TRP A 30 18.97 -6.90 8.47
N TYR A 31 19.65 -5.91 7.88
CA TYR A 31 20.65 -5.11 8.60
C TYR A 31 20.04 -3.85 9.24
N GLN A 32 18.91 -3.36 8.72
CA GLN A 32 18.28 -2.14 9.22
C GLN A 32 17.27 -2.41 10.34
N ASN A 33 16.76 -3.64 10.44
CA ASN A 33 15.95 -4.12 11.55
C ASN A 33 16.65 -5.35 12.14
N SER A 34 17.05 -5.21 13.40
CA SER A 34 17.86 -6.11 14.23
C SER A 34 17.66 -7.62 14.00
N ILE A 35 18.69 -8.39 14.36
CA ILE A 35 18.77 -9.86 14.33
C ILE A 35 17.75 -10.43 15.32
N SER A 36 16.46 -10.34 15.01
CA SER A 36 15.44 -10.74 15.96
C SER A 36 15.17 -12.24 15.84
N SER A 37 15.40 -12.92 16.96
CA SER A 37 15.14 -14.35 17.14
C SER A 37 13.66 -14.70 16.91
N ILE A 38 13.41 -15.95 16.49
CA ILE A 38 12.05 -16.55 16.38
C ILE A 38 11.46 -16.83 17.78
N GLU A 39 12.05 -16.28 18.84
CA GLU A 39 11.64 -16.55 20.20
C GLU A 39 10.27 -15.92 20.46
N THR A 40 9.31 -16.76 20.82
CA THR A 40 7.97 -16.34 21.19
C THR A 40 7.99 -15.78 22.60
N VAL A 41 7.43 -14.59 22.78
CA VAL A 41 7.38 -13.89 24.06
C VAL A 41 6.01 -14.05 24.67
N ASP A 42 5.96 -14.33 25.97
CA ASP A 42 4.71 -14.31 26.70
C ASP A 42 4.15 -12.86 26.81
N PRO A 43 2.94 -12.56 26.28
CA PRO A 43 2.36 -11.23 26.37
C PRO A 43 2.13 -10.74 27.81
N PHE A 44 2.02 -11.63 28.80
CA PHE A 44 1.80 -11.22 30.20
C PHE A 44 3.00 -10.48 30.81
N ILE A 45 4.21 -10.67 30.27
CA ILE A 45 5.44 -10.02 30.72
C ILE A 45 5.50 -8.57 30.23
N LEU A 46 4.85 -8.26 29.10
CA LEU A 46 4.92 -6.94 28.46
C LEU A 46 4.20 -5.85 29.26
N SER A 47 4.61 -4.59 29.04
CA SER A 47 3.91 -3.44 29.61
C SER A 47 2.58 -3.18 28.89
N VAL A 48 1.61 -2.56 29.57
CA VAL A 48 0.32 -2.18 28.96
C VAL A 48 0.50 -1.30 27.72
N ARG A 49 1.52 -0.42 27.72
CA ARG A 49 1.86 0.41 26.57
C ARG A 49 2.31 -0.43 25.37
N GLN A 50 3.18 -1.42 25.58
CA GLN A 50 3.63 -2.33 24.53
C GLN A 50 2.47 -3.18 23.99
N LEU A 51 1.60 -3.69 24.86
CA LEU A 51 0.41 -4.44 24.45
C LEU A 51 -0.50 -3.61 23.55
N LYS A 52 -0.82 -2.37 23.95
CA LYS A 52 -1.64 -1.46 23.13
C LYS A 52 -1.00 -1.14 21.79
N GLN A 53 0.33 -0.98 21.75
CA GLN A 53 1.04 -0.73 20.49
C GLN A 53 1.08 -1.96 19.58
N LEU A 54 1.25 -3.17 20.13
CA LEU A 54 1.15 -4.41 19.35
C LEU A 54 -0.24 -4.53 18.71
N LEU A 55 -1.29 -4.31 19.49
CA LEU A 55 -2.67 -4.32 19.00
C LEU A 55 -2.91 -3.23 17.95
N ALA A 56 -2.34 -2.03 18.15
CA ALA A 56 -2.41 -0.93 17.20
C ALA A 56 -1.70 -1.26 15.88
N ASN A 57 -0.49 -1.85 15.91
CA ASN A 57 0.24 -2.27 14.71
C ASN A 57 -0.46 -3.41 13.95
N ARG A 58 -1.17 -4.29 14.68
CA ARG A 58 -2.04 -5.33 14.13
C ARG A 58 -3.42 -4.79 13.72
N GLY A 59 -3.76 -3.56 14.10
CA GLY A 59 -5.06 -2.96 13.81
C GLY A 59 -6.25 -3.67 14.45
N VAL A 60 -6.04 -4.29 15.61
CA VAL A 60 -7.08 -4.92 16.43
C VAL A 60 -7.67 -3.89 17.38
N SER A 61 -9.00 -3.82 17.50
CA SER A 61 -9.64 -2.89 18.45
C SER A 61 -9.41 -3.36 19.86
N TYR A 62 -8.94 -2.47 20.71
CA TYR A 62 -8.87 -2.67 22.16
C TYR A 62 -9.79 -1.70 22.92
N THR A 63 -10.72 -1.05 22.23
CA THR A 63 -11.75 -0.20 22.85
C THR A 63 -12.62 -1.05 23.78
N GLY A 64 -12.80 -0.60 25.02
CA GLY A 64 -13.53 -1.33 26.06
C GLY A 64 -12.70 -2.24 26.96
N TYR A 65 -11.44 -2.53 26.63
CA TYR A 65 -10.55 -3.34 27.45
C TYR A 65 -9.70 -2.46 28.38
N ILE A 66 -9.85 -2.66 29.68
CA ILE A 66 -9.18 -1.84 30.71
C ILE A 66 -8.08 -2.66 31.40
N GLU A 67 -8.31 -3.97 31.60
CA GLU A 67 -7.40 -4.80 32.36
C GLU A 67 -6.20 -5.27 31.52
N LYS A 68 -5.03 -5.35 32.16
CA LYS A 68 -3.82 -5.89 31.52
C LYS A 68 -4.03 -7.33 31.04
N LYS A 69 -4.74 -8.14 31.82
CA LYS A 69 -4.97 -9.56 31.50
C LYS A 69 -5.81 -9.70 30.24
N GLU A 70 -6.88 -8.93 30.12
CA GLU A 70 -7.73 -8.94 28.92
C GLU A 70 -6.97 -8.45 27.69
N LEU A 71 -6.13 -7.41 27.83
CA LEU A 71 -5.28 -6.92 26.73
C LEU A 71 -4.24 -7.96 26.30
N ALA A 72 -3.60 -8.66 27.25
CA ALA A 72 -2.66 -9.73 26.95
C ALA A 72 -3.33 -10.90 26.23
N GLN A 73 -4.53 -11.27 26.69
CA GLN A 73 -5.34 -12.30 26.06
C GLN A 73 -5.77 -11.91 24.64
N LEU A 74 -6.16 -10.65 24.42
CA LEU A 74 -6.51 -10.15 23.09
C LEU A 74 -5.32 -10.15 22.13
N VAL A 75 -4.11 -9.86 22.64
CA VAL A 75 -2.87 -10.00 21.87
C VAL A 75 -2.64 -11.46 21.48
N GLU A 76 -2.78 -12.39 22.41
CA GLU A 76 -2.64 -13.83 22.17
C GLU A 76 -3.68 -14.35 21.15
N ASP A 77 -4.94 -13.93 21.26
CA ASP A 77 -6.02 -14.28 20.33
C ASP A 77 -5.79 -13.72 18.91
N SER A 78 -5.00 -12.65 18.78
CA SER A 78 -4.69 -12.02 17.48
C SER A 78 -3.54 -12.69 16.71
N ALA A 79 -2.40 -12.94 17.37
CA ALA A 79 -1.25 -13.66 16.85
C ALA A 79 -0.22 -13.93 17.98
N SER A 80 0.61 -14.96 17.84
CA SER A 80 1.75 -15.18 18.74
C SER A 80 2.68 -13.95 18.73
N VAL A 81 3.21 -13.56 19.89
CA VAL A 81 4.13 -12.42 19.98
C VAL A 81 5.55 -12.91 19.72
N VAL A 82 6.21 -12.37 18.71
CA VAL A 82 7.60 -12.66 18.39
C VAL A 82 8.50 -11.57 18.96
N GLN A 83 9.66 -11.94 19.51
CA GLN A 83 10.61 -10.99 20.12
C GLN A 83 10.97 -9.84 19.17
N GLY A 84 11.09 -10.11 17.87
CA GLY A 84 11.35 -9.06 16.87
C GLY A 84 10.27 -8.01 16.72
N GLU A 85 9.00 -8.35 16.96
CA GLU A 85 7.93 -7.35 16.99
C GLU A 85 8.12 -6.41 18.17
N VAL A 86 8.45 -6.95 19.34
CA VAL A 86 8.68 -6.17 20.57
C VAL A 86 9.93 -5.28 20.43
N GLU A 87 11.00 -5.81 19.85
CA GLU A 87 12.23 -5.05 19.60
C GLU A 87 12.00 -3.92 18.59
N SER A 88 11.25 -4.17 17.51
CA SER A 88 10.88 -3.14 16.54
C SER A 88 10.08 -2.00 17.19
N LEU A 89 9.20 -2.33 18.14
CA LEU A 89 8.47 -1.36 18.94
C LEU A 89 9.41 -0.58 19.87
N ILE A 90 10.37 -1.24 20.52
CA ILE A 90 11.33 -0.57 21.40
C ILE A 90 12.25 0.34 20.59
N GLN A 91 12.72 -0.07 19.41
CA GLN A 91 13.56 0.76 18.55
C GLN A 91 12.79 2.00 18.04
N SER A 92 11.48 1.86 17.81
CA SER A 92 10.61 3.00 17.51
C SER A 92 10.44 3.96 18.70
N GLN A 93 10.60 3.47 19.94
CA GLN A 93 10.48 4.25 21.18
C GLN A 93 11.80 4.74 21.79
N GLY A 94 12.93 4.08 21.51
CA GLY A 94 14.22 4.25 22.19
C GLY A 94 15.19 5.21 21.51
N GLY A 95 14.90 5.67 20.28
CA GLY A 95 15.68 6.70 19.58
C GLY A 95 15.40 8.14 20.04
N ASP A 96 14.85 8.33 21.24
CA ASP A 96 13.94 9.45 21.54
C ASP A 96 14.58 10.61 22.31
N LEU A 97 15.75 11.08 21.87
CA LEU A 97 16.28 12.42 22.18
C LEU A 97 16.86 13.17 20.96
N SER A 98 17.35 12.47 19.93
CA SER A 98 17.67 13.07 18.61
C SER A 98 16.62 12.78 17.53
N ARG A 99 15.70 11.82 17.76
CA ARG A 99 14.64 11.45 16.80
C ARG A 99 13.26 12.01 17.15
N ARG A 100 13.12 12.83 18.20
CA ARG A 100 11.89 13.62 18.47
C ARG A 100 11.59 14.69 17.41
N ALA A 101 12.57 15.04 16.57
CA ALA A 101 12.36 15.82 15.34
C ALA A 101 11.93 14.97 14.13
N ARG A 102 11.90 13.64 14.28
CA ARG A 102 11.41 12.66 13.30
C ARG A 102 10.68 11.52 14.02
N ILE A 103 9.56 11.85 14.70
CA ILE A 103 8.35 11.05 14.42
C ILE A 103 8.36 10.94 12.90
N ALA A 104 8.39 9.74 12.31
CA ALA A 104 8.15 9.65 10.88
C ALA A 104 6.80 10.33 10.69
N LYS A 105 6.82 11.61 10.31
CA LYS A 105 5.63 12.42 10.14
C LYS A 105 4.81 11.55 9.20
N PRO A 106 3.59 11.12 9.57
CA PRO A 106 2.75 10.45 8.59
C PRO A 106 2.77 11.35 7.36
N PRO A 107 2.81 10.78 6.13
CA PRO A 107 2.82 11.60 4.93
C PRO A 107 1.75 12.67 5.12
N SER A 108 2.15 13.94 5.00
CA SER A 108 1.21 15.04 5.20
C SER A 108 0.00 14.76 4.32
N PRO A 109 -1.22 14.86 4.86
CA PRO A 109 -2.41 14.52 4.11
C PRO A 109 -2.39 15.27 2.78
N SER A 110 -2.67 14.57 1.69
CA SER A 110 -2.66 15.18 0.36
C SER A 110 -3.70 16.30 0.32
N GLN A 111 -3.26 17.51 -0.01
CA GLN A 111 -4.18 18.61 -0.26
C GLN A 111 -4.57 18.56 -1.73
N PHE A 112 -5.85 18.30 -1.98
CA PHE A 112 -6.35 18.28 -3.36
C PHE A 112 -6.44 19.70 -3.89
N THR A 113 -6.00 19.90 -5.12
CA THR A 113 -5.94 21.22 -5.78
C THR A 113 -7.24 21.56 -6.52
N GLY A 114 -8.07 20.56 -6.81
CA GLY A 114 -9.35 20.69 -7.51
C GLY A 114 -10.00 19.34 -7.76
N GLY A 115 -11.12 19.33 -8.49
CA GLY A 115 -11.86 18.10 -8.78
C GLY A 115 -11.09 17.10 -9.65
N ASP A 116 -10.31 17.57 -10.62
CA ASP A 116 -9.53 16.70 -11.52
C ASP A 116 -8.45 15.93 -10.76
N HIS A 117 -7.68 16.61 -9.91
CA HIS A 117 -6.68 15.97 -9.04
C HIS A 117 -7.32 14.98 -8.06
N PHE A 118 -8.51 15.28 -7.52
CA PHE A 118 -9.24 14.31 -6.71
C PHE A 118 -9.67 13.08 -7.53
N TYR A 119 -10.14 13.27 -8.76
CA TYR A 119 -10.55 12.18 -9.62
C TYR A 119 -9.39 11.25 -9.98
N GLU A 120 -8.23 11.80 -10.36
CA GLU A 120 -7.02 11.04 -10.68
C GLU A 120 -6.53 10.20 -9.49
N GLU A 121 -6.35 10.83 -8.34
CA GLU A 121 -5.79 10.14 -7.17
C GLU A 121 -6.77 9.18 -6.50
N VAL A 122 -8.07 9.52 -6.47
CA VAL A 122 -9.06 8.79 -5.64
C VAL A 122 -9.99 7.91 -6.47
N GLU A 123 -10.53 8.39 -7.59
CA GLU A 123 -11.50 7.64 -8.38
C GLU A 123 -10.85 6.75 -9.46
N ASP A 124 -9.72 7.17 -10.04
CA ASP A 124 -9.01 6.39 -11.07
C ASP A 124 -8.04 5.35 -10.46
N THR A 125 -7.50 5.61 -9.27
CA THR A 125 -6.58 4.69 -8.58
C THR A 125 -7.32 3.54 -7.87
N LYS A 126 -7.60 2.47 -8.62
CA LYS A 126 -8.46 1.33 -8.22
C LYS A 126 -7.87 0.33 -7.21
N ASP A 127 -6.62 0.51 -6.80
CA ASP A 127 -5.89 -0.37 -5.89
C ASP A 127 -5.59 0.27 -4.52
N SER A 128 -6.00 1.52 -4.32
CA SER A 128 -5.76 2.29 -3.10
C SER A 128 -7.04 2.54 -2.28
N VAL A 129 -6.86 2.80 -0.99
CA VAL A 129 -7.93 3.24 -0.08
C VAL A 129 -7.61 4.65 0.35
N TRP A 130 -8.60 5.54 0.23
CA TRP A 130 -8.45 6.93 0.64
C TRP A 130 -9.44 7.31 1.72
N LEU A 131 -8.96 7.94 2.78
CA LEU A 131 -9.75 8.63 3.78
C LEU A 131 -9.59 10.14 3.57
N VAL A 132 -10.64 10.78 3.08
CA VAL A 132 -10.61 12.20 2.71
C VAL A 132 -11.53 13.00 3.62
N GLN A 133 -11.03 14.10 4.15
CA GLN A 133 -11.82 15.06 4.90
C GLN A 133 -12.30 16.18 3.99
N VAL A 134 -13.61 16.39 3.93
CA VAL A 134 -14.21 17.44 3.10
C VAL A 134 -14.48 18.67 3.94
N VAL A 135 -14.01 19.82 3.46
CA VAL A 135 -14.26 21.14 4.03
C VAL A 135 -15.26 21.87 3.12
N PRO A 136 -16.48 22.18 3.58
CA PRO A 136 -17.49 22.82 2.73
C PRO A 136 -17.15 24.28 2.40
N ALA A 137 -17.79 24.84 1.36
CA ALA A 137 -17.40 26.11 0.74
C ALA A 137 -17.87 27.39 1.46
N GLY A 138 -18.18 27.34 2.76
CA GLY A 138 -18.71 28.46 3.54
C GLY A 138 -17.64 29.32 4.22
N ALA A 139 -17.98 30.60 4.49
CA ALA A 139 -17.05 31.58 5.06
C ALA A 139 -16.56 31.26 6.49
N GLN A 140 -17.30 30.41 7.23
CA GLN A 140 -16.93 29.87 8.54
C GLN A 140 -16.97 28.33 8.57
N SER A 141 -16.77 27.69 7.41
CA SER A 141 -16.84 26.24 7.33
C SER A 141 -15.60 25.61 7.96
N GLU A 142 -15.79 25.03 9.13
CA GLU A 142 -14.77 24.26 9.82
C GLU A 142 -14.74 22.80 9.33
N PRO A 143 -13.55 22.18 9.33
CA PRO A 143 -13.39 20.75 9.05
C PRO A 143 -14.08 19.89 10.12
N LEU A 144 -14.62 18.71 9.76
CA LEU A 144 -15.31 17.82 10.72
C LEU A 144 -14.45 17.45 11.95
N LEU A 145 -13.19 17.11 11.69
CA LEU A 145 -12.15 16.87 12.69
C LEU A 145 -11.21 18.07 12.70
N ASP A 146 -10.87 18.54 13.89
CA ASP A 146 -9.81 19.53 14.08
C ASP A 146 -8.44 18.95 13.74
N ASP A 147 -7.45 19.81 13.52
CA ASP A 147 -6.09 19.41 13.12
C ASP A 147 -5.46 18.35 14.03
N TYR A 148 -5.74 18.43 15.35
CA TYR A 148 -5.22 17.46 16.31
C TYR A 148 -5.89 16.09 16.15
N SER A 149 -7.23 16.04 16.11
CA SER A 149 -7.98 14.80 15.90
C SER A 149 -7.69 14.17 14.55
N TRP A 150 -7.60 14.97 13.49
CA TRP A 150 -7.26 14.49 12.15
C TRP A 150 -5.87 13.86 12.11
N ARG A 151 -4.90 14.47 12.80
CA ARG A 151 -3.55 13.90 12.92
C ARG A 151 -3.54 12.58 13.68
N ILE A 152 -4.36 12.41 14.70
CA ILE A 152 -4.51 11.11 15.40
C ILE A 152 -5.03 10.05 14.43
N VAL A 153 -6.09 10.37 13.68
CA VAL A 153 -6.67 9.46 12.69
C VAL A 153 -5.63 9.09 11.64
N CYS A 154 -4.94 10.07 11.05
CA CYS A 154 -3.90 9.85 10.05
C CYS A 154 -2.80 8.91 10.56
N ASN A 155 -2.30 9.14 11.79
CA ASN A 155 -1.28 8.29 12.40
C ASN A 155 -1.74 6.85 12.61
N GLN A 156 -3.02 6.63 12.87
CA GLN A 156 -3.58 5.30 13.12
C GLN A 156 -3.87 4.54 11.82
N VAL A 157 -4.22 5.21 10.73
CA VAL A 157 -4.56 4.55 9.45
C VAL A 157 -3.35 4.40 8.51
N ALA A 158 -2.36 5.29 8.59
CA ALA A 158 -1.20 5.29 7.71
C ALA A 158 -0.40 3.98 7.69
N PRO A 159 -0.18 3.27 8.83
CA PRO A 159 0.51 1.98 8.84
C PRO A 159 -0.15 0.88 8.00
N PHE A 160 -1.41 1.07 7.59
CA PHE A 160 -2.17 0.10 6.79
C PHE A 160 -2.29 0.50 5.31
N ALA A 161 -1.42 1.41 4.85
CA ALA A 161 -1.42 1.96 3.50
C ALA A 161 -2.75 2.62 3.09
N ILE A 162 -3.49 3.14 4.08
CA ILE A 162 -4.67 3.97 3.84
C ILE A 162 -4.16 5.41 3.64
N ARG A 163 -4.39 5.95 2.44
CA ARG A 163 -4.00 7.31 2.09
C ARG A 163 -4.96 8.29 2.74
N THR A 164 -4.46 9.45 3.15
CA THR A 164 -5.29 10.49 3.76
C THR A 164 -5.20 11.78 2.96
N GLY A 165 -6.31 12.52 2.90
CA GLY A 165 -6.34 13.77 2.16
C GLY A 165 -7.38 14.75 2.69
N ILE A 166 -7.26 16.01 2.28
CA ILE A 166 -8.21 17.07 2.60
C ILE A 166 -8.69 17.69 1.29
N PHE A 167 -10.00 17.68 1.08
CA PHE A 167 -10.64 18.29 -0.07
C PHE A 167 -11.38 19.56 0.37
N ASP A 168 -10.97 20.70 -0.19
CA ASP A 168 -11.59 21.98 0.10
C ASP A 168 -12.56 22.36 -1.02
N CYS A 169 -13.86 22.42 -0.69
CA CYS A 169 -14.91 22.79 -1.64
C CYS A 169 -14.81 24.24 -2.14
N ARG A 170 -13.94 25.08 -1.55
CA ARG A 170 -13.63 26.41 -2.10
C ARG A 170 -12.85 26.32 -3.40
N LEU A 171 -12.06 25.26 -3.60
CA LEU A 171 -11.27 25.03 -4.80
C LEU A 171 -12.14 24.55 -5.96
N ASP A 172 -13.12 23.69 -5.69
CA ASP A 172 -14.09 23.25 -6.68
C ASP A 172 -15.50 23.09 -6.09
N ARG A 173 -16.27 24.17 -6.20
CA ARG A 173 -17.67 24.20 -5.75
C ARG A 173 -18.56 23.29 -6.60
N ARG A 174 -18.28 23.14 -7.90
CA ARG A 174 -19.14 22.40 -8.82
C ARG A 174 -19.12 20.91 -8.47
N LEU A 175 -17.93 20.36 -8.22
CA LEU A 175 -17.79 18.97 -7.78
C LEU A 175 -18.53 18.73 -6.47
N CYS A 176 -18.32 19.57 -5.45
CA CYS A 176 -19.01 19.42 -4.16
C CYS A 176 -20.54 19.50 -4.29
N MET A 177 -21.06 20.41 -5.11
CA MET A 177 -22.50 20.49 -5.36
C MET A 177 -23.03 19.24 -6.07
N SER A 178 -22.30 18.72 -7.07
CA SER A 178 -22.70 17.51 -7.80
C SER A 178 -22.69 16.24 -6.94
N LYS A 179 -21.77 16.16 -5.97
CA LYS A 179 -21.61 15.02 -5.05
C LYS A 179 -22.39 15.17 -3.74
N GLY A 180 -23.06 16.31 -3.53
CA GLY A 180 -23.84 16.59 -2.32
C GLY A 180 -23.00 16.88 -1.07
N TRP A 181 -21.78 17.38 -1.23
CA TRP A 181 -20.87 17.68 -0.11
C TRP A 181 -21.10 19.09 0.43
N HIS A 182 -22.25 19.28 1.07
CA HIS A 182 -22.65 20.56 1.65
C HIS A 182 -22.22 20.73 3.11
N GLU A 183 -22.03 19.60 3.81
CA GLU A 183 -21.68 19.56 5.24
C GLU A 183 -20.27 18.96 5.43
N PRO A 184 -19.57 19.30 6.54
CA PRO A 184 -18.29 18.69 6.86
C PRO A 184 -18.46 17.19 7.09
N GLN A 185 -17.75 16.38 6.33
CA GLN A 185 -17.85 14.92 6.41
C GLN A 185 -16.54 14.25 6.00
N LEU A 186 -16.38 13.00 6.41
CA LEU A 186 -15.32 12.12 5.98
C LEU A 186 -15.81 11.23 4.84
N LEU A 187 -14.94 11.04 3.86
CA LEU A 187 -15.14 10.16 2.74
C LEU A 187 -14.15 9.01 2.85
N LEU A 188 -14.63 7.78 2.72
CA LEU A 188 -13.81 6.61 2.52
C LEU A 188 -14.04 6.11 1.11
N ALA A 189 -13.03 6.26 0.27
CA ALA A 189 -13.03 5.69 -1.07
C ALA A 189 -12.36 4.31 -1.03
N LEU A 190 -13.09 3.30 -1.49
CA LEU A 190 -12.62 1.93 -1.60
C LEU A 190 -13.12 1.31 -2.90
N PRO A 191 -12.41 0.33 -3.50
CA PRO A 191 -12.92 -0.34 -4.69
C PRO A 191 -14.21 -1.11 -4.34
N LYS A 192 -15.15 -1.29 -5.27
CA LYS A 192 -16.44 -1.97 -4.96
C LYS A 192 -16.36 -3.48 -5.04
N GLY A 193 -15.59 -4.02 -5.98
CA GLY A 193 -15.73 -5.43 -6.35
C GLY A 193 -14.47 -6.26 -6.14
N THR A 194 -14.59 -7.53 -6.51
CA THR A 194 -13.56 -8.55 -6.32
C THR A 194 -12.54 -8.58 -7.45
N ARG A 195 -12.72 -7.75 -8.48
CA ARG A 195 -11.82 -7.64 -9.64
C ARG A 195 -11.06 -6.32 -9.57
N ALA A 196 -9.82 -6.34 -10.07
CA ALA A 196 -8.91 -5.20 -10.03
C ALA A 196 -9.35 -3.95 -10.86
N LYS A 197 -10.48 -4.02 -11.60
CA LYS A 197 -10.99 -2.93 -12.46
C LYS A 197 -12.36 -2.40 -12.03
N ASP A 198 -12.85 -2.80 -10.87
CA ASP A 198 -14.18 -2.40 -10.41
C ASP A 198 -14.21 -0.92 -10.00
N ARG A 199 -15.40 -0.30 -10.07
CA ARG A 199 -15.59 1.12 -9.74
C ARG A 199 -15.28 1.39 -8.27
N VAL A 200 -14.73 2.57 -7.98
CA VAL A 200 -14.54 3.06 -6.61
C VAL A 200 -15.90 3.47 -6.02
N VAL A 201 -16.14 3.07 -4.77
CA VAL A 201 -17.30 3.48 -3.97
C VAL A 201 -16.81 4.41 -2.89
N ILE A 202 -17.48 5.55 -2.79
CA ILE A 202 -17.25 6.54 -1.75
C ILE A 202 -18.34 6.36 -0.69
N LYS A 203 -17.92 6.15 0.56
CA LYS A 203 -18.80 6.08 1.72
C LYS A 203 -18.59 7.31 2.60
N THR A 204 -19.65 7.88 3.12
CA THR A 204 -19.62 9.08 3.96
C THR A 204 -19.71 8.72 5.44
N PHE A 205 -19.11 9.56 6.30
CA PHE A 205 -19.18 9.44 7.76
C PHE A 205 -19.09 10.81 8.43
N SER A 206 -19.85 11.00 9.50
CA SER A 206 -20.08 12.32 10.13
C SER A 206 -19.74 12.40 11.62
N SER A 207 -19.08 11.38 12.20
CA SER A 207 -18.68 11.44 13.61
C SER A 207 -17.38 12.22 13.80
N THR A 208 -17.34 13.04 14.85
CA THR A 208 -16.18 13.85 15.25
C THR A 208 -15.19 13.11 16.16
N ARG A 209 -15.52 11.89 16.61
CA ARG A 209 -14.65 11.13 17.53
C ARG A 209 -13.63 10.29 16.75
N PRO A 210 -12.30 10.48 16.94
CA PRO A 210 -11.28 9.72 16.22
C PRO A 210 -11.46 8.20 16.29
N GLN A 211 -11.76 7.67 17.48
CA GLN A 211 -11.94 6.23 17.67
C GLN A 211 -13.11 5.68 16.84
N SER A 212 -14.22 6.40 16.77
CA SER A 212 -15.37 6.01 15.94
C SER A 212 -15.04 6.03 14.45
N VAL A 213 -14.16 6.95 14.01
CA VAL A 213 -13.67 6.97 12.62
C VAL A 213 -12.85 5.72 12.32
N ILE A 214 -11.92 5.33 13.21
CA ILE A 214 -11.11 4.13 13.01
C ILE A 214 -11.96 2.86 13.03
N GLU A 215 -12.92 2.76 13.95
CA GLU A 215 -13.88 1.65 14.00
C GLU A 215 -14.69 1.58 12.71
N TRP A 216 -15.22 2.70 12.23
CA TRP A 216 -15.93 2.76 10.96
C TRP A 216 -15.05 2.32 9.78
N VAL A 217 -13.81 2.82 9.67
CA VAL A 217 -12.87 2.39 8.62
C VAL A 217 -12.66 0.88 8.70
N ARG A 218 -12.42 0.33 9.89
CA ARG A 218 -12.25 -1.12 10.08
C ARG A 218 -13.46 -1.89 9.58
N ASP A 219 -14.65 -1.47 9.96
CA ASP A 219 -15.90 -2.13 9.53
C ASP A 219 -16.03 -2.12 8.02
N GLN A 220 -15.75 -0.98 7.37
CA GLN A 220 -15.84 -0.87 5.91
C GLN A 220 -14.82 -1.74 5.17
N LEU A 221 -13.59 -1.85 5.67
CA LEU A 221 -12.56 -2.70 5.05
C LEU A 221 -12.77 -4.18 5.38
N SER A 222 -13.34 -4.52 6.55
CA SER A 222 -13.57 -5.90 6.97
C SER A 222 -14.48 -6.68 6.03
N ILE A 223 -15.40 -5.98 5.34
CA ILE A 223 -16.31 -6.55 4.32
C ILE A 223 -15.54 -7.28 3.21
N ARG A 224 -14.29 -6.91 2.96
CA ARG A 224 -13.45 -7.52 1.91
C ARG A 224 -12.85 -8.86 2.31
N VAL A 225 -12.79 -9.18 3.61
CA VAL A 225 -12.33 -10.48 4.10
C VAL A 225 -13.53 -11.40 4.23
N LYS A 226 -13.49 -12.57 3.57
CA LYS A 226 -14.59 -13.52 3.65
C LYS A 226 -14.65 -14.14 5.05
N SER A 227 -15.69 -13.84 5.82
CA SER A 227 -15.98 -14.56 7.06
C SER A 227 -16.58 -15.92 6.72
N ILE A 228 -15.92 -17.00 7.13
CA ILE A 228 -16.31 -18.37 6.83
C ILE A 228 -16.93 -18.97 8.09
N GLN A 229 -18.17 -19.44 7.98
CA GLN A 229 -18.90 -20.06 9.09
C GLN A 229 -18.94 -21.59 8.96
N ASN A 230 -18.94 -22.11 7.74
CA ASN A 230 -19.05 -23.54 7.48
C ASN A 230 -17.66 -24.18 7.35
N LEU A 231 -17.38 -25.18 8.18
CA LEU A 231 -16.12 -25.90 8.19
C LEU A 231 -15.88 -26.71 6.91
N GLU A 232 -16.95 -27.21 6.29
CA GLU A 232 -16.83 -27.94 5.02
C GLU A 232 -16.39 -27.00 3.90
N GLU A 233 -16.77 -25.71 3.94
CA GLU A 233 -16.26 -24.73 2.99
C GLU A 233 -14.75 -24.57 3.12
N VAL A 234 -14.23 -24.52 4.35
CA VAL A 234 -12.78 -24.45 4.61
C VAL A 234 -12.08 -25.69 4.06
N LYS A 235 -12.57 -26.87 4.41
CA LYS A 235 -11.97 -28.14 3.97
C LYS A 235 -11.98 -28.28 2.45
N CYS A 236 -13.09 -27.99 1.81
CA CYS A 236 -13.28 -28.19 0.38
C CYS A 236 -12.72 -27.04 -0.47
N TYR A 237 -13.17 -25.82 -0.24
CA TYR A 237 -12.84 -24.69 -1.11
C TYR A 237 -11.50 -24.03 -0.75
N TRP A 238 -11.16 -23.94 0.54
CA TRP A 238 -9.91 -23.29 0.96
C TRP A 238 -8.74 -24.27 0.94
N LEU A 239 -8.89 -25.44 1.55
CA LEU A 239 -7.82 -26.45 1.69
C LEU A 239 -7.77 -27.47 0.55
N GLY A 240 -8.83 -27.63 -0.26
CA GLY A 240 -8.86 -28.59 -1.37
C GLY A 240 -8.86 -30.06 -0.94
N GLN A 241 -9.43 -30.37 0.24
CA GLN A 241 -9.40 -31.70 0.87
C GLN A 241 -10.80 -32.32 1.02
N CYS A 242 -11.66 -32.29 0.00
CA CYS A 242 -12.94 -32.99 0.08
C CYS A 242 -12.75 -34.52 0.04
N ASP A 243 -13.37 -35.23 0.97
CA ASP A 243 -13.48 -36.70 0.92
C ASP A 243 -14.66 -37.06 -0.01
N GLY A 244 -14.42 -37.11 -1.33
CA GLY A 244 -15.48 -37.42 -2.30
C GLY A 244 -15.06 -37.36 -3.77
N GLN A 245 -14.81 -38.55 -4.34
CA GLN A 245 -14.85 -38.96 -5.75
C GLN A 245 -14.08 -38.14 -6.82
N GLU A 246 -13.11 -38.82 -7.42
CA GLU A 246 -12.42 -38.52 -8.70
C GLU A 246 -13.33 -38.37 -9.94
N ASN A 247 -14.66 -38.35 -9.79
CA ASN A 247 -15.60 -38.32 -10.90
C ASN A 247 -16.59 -37.14 -10.79
N SER A 248 -16.08 -35.92 -10.91
CA SER A 248 -16.89 -34.78 -11.34
C SER A 248 -16.12 -33.97 -12.37
N THR A 249 -16.47 -34.29 -13.61
CA THR A 249 -16.12 -33.63 -14.85
C THR A 249 -16.35 -32.11 -14.78
N LYS A 250 -15.25 -31.35 -15.01
CA LYS A 250 -15.25 -30.04 -15.68
C LYS A 250 -16.22 -28.97 -15.13
N SER A 251 -15.98 -28.46 -13.93
CA SER A 251 -16.43 -27.11 -13.54
C SER A 251 -15.68 -26.44 -12.37
N THR A 252 -14.76 -27.13 -11.69
CA THR A 252 -14.02 -26.60 -10.52
C THR A 252 -12.49 -26.63 -10.66
N VAL A 253 -11.98 -26.65 -11.90
CA VAL A 253 -10.52 -26.58 -12.19
C VAL A 253 -9.92 -25.19 -11.86
N SER A 254 -10.73 -24.18 -11.56
CA SER A 254 -10.27 -22.83 -11.26
C SER A 254 -9.89 -22.56 -9.80
N SER A 255 -10.36 -23.36 -8.82
CA SER A 255 -10.12 -23.03 -7.41
C SER A 255 -8.73 -23.42 -6.91
N SER A 256 -8.01 -24.29 -7.63
CA SER A 256 -6.69 -24.80 -7.22
C SER A 256 -5.52 -23.90 -7.60
N LYS A 257 -5.73 -22.94 -8.52
CA LYS A 257 -4.69 -22.02 -8.99
C LYS A 257 -4.65 -20.69 -8.24
N ASP A 258 -5.69 -20.38 -7.47
CA ASP A 258 -5.79 -19.13 -6.74
C ASP A 258 -4.99 -19.19 -5.44
N ILE A 259 -4.20 -18.15 -5.18
CA ILE A 259 -3.52 -17.96 -3.89
C ILE A 259 -4.55 -17.50 -2.86
N LYS A 260 -4.52 -18.11 -1.68
CA LYS A 260 -5.47 -17.85 -0.60
C LYS A 260 -4.74 -17.59 0.71
N VAL A 261 -5.22 -16.62 1.47
CA VAL A 261 -4.80 -16.35 2.84
C VAL A 261 -5.98 -16.64 3.75
N LEU A 262 -5.81 -17.60 4.65
CA LEU A 262 -6.82 -18.03 5.60
C LEU A 262 -6.33 -17.75 7.03
N LEU A 263 -7.06 -16.91 7.76
CA LEU A 263 -6.85 -16.66 9.18
C LEU A 263 -7.75 -17.59 10.00
N LEU A 264 -7.15 -18.42 10.84
CA LEU A 264 -7.83 -19.16 11.90
C LEU A 264 -7.60 -18.43 13.22
N THR A 265 -8.64 -17.91 13.87
CA THR A 265 -8.50 -17.05 15.06
C THR A 265 -9.69 -17.17 16.02
N HIS A 266 -9.51 -16.69 17.25
CA HIS A 266 -10.58 -16.47 18.22
C HIS A 266 -11.25 -15.09 18.07
N LEU A 267 -10.69 -14.21 17.25
CA LEU A 267 -11.26 -12.88 16.99
C LEU A 267 -12.59 -12.97 16.24
N LEU A 268 -13.50 -12.06 16.57
CA LEU A 268 -14.78 -11.90 15.87
C LEU A 268 -14.65 -11.11 14.56
N HIS A 269 -13.71 -10.17 14.52
CA HIS A 269 -13.46 -9.30 13.37
C HIS A 269 -12.02 -9.46 12.88
N PRO A 270 -11.79 -9.35 11.56
CA PRO A 270 -10.45 -9.46 11.01
C PRO A 270 -9.58 -8.28 11.46
N PRO A 271 -8.29 -8.51 11.76
CA PRO A 271 -7.33 -7.43 11.99
C PRO A 271 -7.26 -6.46 10.80
N LEU A 272 -7.11 -5.16 11.06
CA LEU A 272 -7.17 -4.13 10.01
C LEU A 272 -6.09 -4.32 8.94
N PHE A 273 -4.89 -4.77 9.30
CA PHE A 273 -3.84 -5.02 8.30
C PHE A 273 -4.27 -6.09 7.29
N LEU A 274 -4.96 -7.15 7.74
CA LEU A 274 -5.43 -8.21 6.87
C LEU A 274 -6.51 -7.69 5.91
N ALA A 275 -7.42 -6.86 6.44
CA ALA A 275 -8.45 -6.21 5.64
C ALA A 275 -7.86 -5.25 4.59
N ALA A 276 -6.88 -4.44 4.97
CA ALA A 276 -6.18 -3.55 4.05
C ALA A 276 -5.43 -4.30 2.94
N LEU A 277 -4.73 -5.39 3.29
CA LEU A 277 -4.06 -6.27 2.32
C LEU A 277 -5.05 -6.89 1.33
N SER A 278 -6.26 -7.24 1.77
CA SER A 278 -7.28 -7.79 0.89
C SER A 278 -7.71 -6.84 -0.23
N ILE A 279 -7.59 -5.53 0.00
CA ILE A 279 -7.87 -4.51 -1.01
C ILE A 279 -6.71 -4.40 -1.99
N LYS A 280 -5.48 -4.28 -1.48
CA LYS A 280 -4.26 -4.17 -2.29
C LYS A 280 -4.08 -5.35 -3.26
N PHE A 281 -4.42 -6.57 -2.80
CA PHE A 281 -4.31 -7.78 -3.60
C PHE A 281 -5.67 -8.22 -4.21
N THR A 282 -6.62 -7.29 -4.36
CA THR A 282 -7.94 -7.58 -4.96
C THR A 282 -7.80 -8.33 -6.29
N GLY A 283 -8.52 -9.45 -6.41
CA GLY A 283 -8.55 -10.28 -7.61
C GLY A 283 -7.31 -11.15 -7.83
N ARG A 284 -6.24 -10.97 -7.03
CA ARG A 284 -5.00 -11.78 -7.10
C ARG A 284 -4.92 -12.80 -5.97
N ILE A 285 -5.32 -12.38 -4.77
CA ILE A 285 -5.27 -13.22 -3.56
C ILE A 285 -6.62 -13.16 -2.86
N LYS A 286 -7.14 -14.32 -2.46
CA LYS A 286 -8.40 -14.42 -1.70
C LYS A 286 -8.12 -14.43 -0.22
N PHE A 287 -8.80 -13.57 0.54
CA PHE A 287 -8.64 -13.46 1.99
C PHE A 287 -9.87 -14.02 2.70
N GLY A 288 -9.65 -14.89 3.67
CA GLY A 288 -10.68 -15.53 4.47
C GLY A 288 -10.33 -15.55 5.95
N MET A 289 -11.36 -15.52 6.79
CA MET A 289 -11.23 -15.63 8.23
C MET A 289 -12.24 -16.64 8.76
N LEU A 290 -11.78 -17.59 9.57
CA LEU A 290 -12.59 -18.52 10.34
C LEU A 290 -12.43 -18.15 11.82
N SER A 291 -13.53 -17.68 12.42
CA SER A 291 -13.61 -17.43 13.86
C SER A 291 -14.01 -18.72 14.57
N VAL A 292 -13.20 -19.17 15.52
CA VAL A 292 -13.42 -20.43 16.25
C VAL A 292 -13.49 -20.13 17.74
N LYS A 293 -14.53 -20.61 18.41
CA LYS A 293 -14.61 -20.54 19.87
C LYS A 293 -13.61 -21.50 20.50
N ARG A 294 -13.08 -21.15 21.68
CA ARG A 294 -12.07 -21.97 22.38
C ARG A 294 -12.55 -23.40 22.65
N ASP A 295 -13.84 -23.57 22.95
CA ASP A 295 -14.44 -24.89 23.25
C ASP A 295 -14.52 -25.80 22.00
N GLU A 296 -14.66 -25.22 20.81
CA GLU A 296 -14.81 -25.96 19.55
C GLU A 296 -13.46 -26.20 18.84
N LEU A 297 -12.38 -25.63 19.38
CA LEU A 297 -11.06 -25.59 18.75
C LEU A 297 -10.51 -26.99 18.43
N GLU A 298 -10.58 -27.91 19.39
CA GLU A 298 -10.01 -29.26 19.22
C GLU A 298 -10.82 -30.10 18.21
N MET A 299 -12.14 -29.89 18.15
CA MET A 299 -12.97 -30.51 17.13
C MET A 299 -12.61 -29.99 15.73
N VAL A 300 -12.44 -28.67 15.60
CA VAL A 300 -12.09 -28.01 14.32
C VAL A 300 -10.69 -28.44 13.86
N LYS A 301 -9.70 -28.44 14.75
CA LYS A 301 -8.34 -28.92 14.43
C LYS A 301 -8.35 -30.36 13.95
N LYS A 302 -9.07 -31.26 14.62
CA LYS A 302 -9.20 -32.67 14.24
C LYS A 302 -9.86 -32.83 12.87
N LYS A 303 -10.95 -32.10 12.61
CA LYS A 303 -11.67 -32.14 11.33
C LYS A 303 -10.85 -31.57 10.15
N LEU A 304 -10.05 -30.55 10.40
CA LEU A 304 -9.16 -29.94 9.38
C LEU A 304 -7.82 -30.66 9.24
N LYS A 305 -7.54 -31.69 10.03
CA LYS A 305 -6.23 -32.37 10.09
C LYS A 305 -5.08 -31.38 10.38
N LEU A 306 -5.35 -30.35 11.19
CA LEU A 306 -4.43 -29.27 11.56
C LEU A 306 -3.90 -29.43 13.00
N SER A 307 -3.74 -30.67 13.48
CA SER A 307 -3.39 -30.96 14.87
C SER A 307 -2.11 -30.26 15.37
N ASP A 308 -1.15 -29.99 14.48
CA ASP A 308 0.13 -29.34 14.81
C ASP A 308 0.11 -27.79 14.70
N HIS A 309 -1.07 -27.20 14.49
CA HIS A 309 -1.21 -25.75 14.28
C HIS A 309 -1.70 -25.04 15.54
N HIS A 310 -0.91 -24.08 16.00
CA HIS A 310 -1.33 -23.12 17.03
C HIS A 310 -2.43 -22.21 16.47
N VAL A 311 -3.39 -21.82 17.32
CA VAL A 311 -4.42 -20.83 16.99
C VAL A 311 -4.21 -19.62 17.89
N PRO A 312 -4.16 -18.40 17.34
CA PRO A 312 -4.38 -18.03 15.94
C PRO A 312 -3.26 -18.46 14.98
N SER A 313 -3.62 -18.76 13.72
CA SER A 313 -2.66 -19.04 12.64
C SER A 313 -3.08 -18.42 11.30
N TYR A 314 -2.09 -17.89 10.60
CA TYR A 314 -2.23 -17.33 9.24
C TYR A 314 -1.71 -18.37 8.26
N MET A 315 -2.60 -18.98 7.50
CA MET A 315 -2.26 -19.99 6.50
C MET A 315 -2.25 -19.37 5.10
N ILE A 316 -1.13 -19.48 4.42
CA ILE A 316 -0.96 -19.04 3.05
C ILE A 316 -0.93 -20.27 2.16
N ILE A 317 -1.97 -20.39 1.35
CA ILE A 317 -2.24 -21.53 0.48
C ILE A 317 -1.90 -21.09 -0.93
N THR A 318 -0.80 -21.63 -1.44
CA THR A 318 -0.40 -21.47 -2.84
C THR A 318 -0.67 -22.77 -3.59
N PRO A 319 -0.72 -22.75 -4.94
CA PRO A 319 -0.87 -23.97 -5.73
C PRO A 319 0.23 -25.02 -5.46
N GLU A 320 1.43 -24.56 -5.06
CA GLU A 320 2.58 -25.42 -4.82
C GLU A 320 2.61 -25.96 -3.38
N LYS A 321 2.32 -25.11 -2.41
CA LYS A 321 2.50 -25.43 -0.98
C LYS A 321 1.56 -24.65 -0.06
N LYS A 322 1.30 -25.24 1.10
CA LYS A 322 0.62 -24.60 2.24
C LYS A 322 1.68 -24.21 3.26
N VAL A 323 1.72 -22.93 3.63
CA VAL A 323 2.70 -22.39 4.59
C VAL A 323 1.96 -21.68 5.71
N VAL A 324 2.42 -21.89 6.94
CA VAL A 324 1.96 -21.11 8.11
C VAL A 324 2.88 -19.90 8.25
N TYR A 325 2.30 -18.71 8.16
CA TYR A 325 3.00 -17.44 8.32
C TYR A 325 3.24 -17.14 9.80
N GLY A 326 4.41 -16.58 10.11
CA GLY A 326 4.84 -16.24 11.47
C GLY A 326 5.79 -17.27 12.10
N ARG A 327 6.30 -18.22 11.32
CA ARG A 327 7.25 -19.26 11.79
C ARG A 327 8.69 -18.95 11.40
N ARG A 328 8.90 -18.12 10.37
CA ARG A 328 10.25 -17.78 9.88
C ARG A 328 10.66 -16.39 10.35
N ARG A 329 11.96 -16.10 10.30
CA ARG A 329 12.47 -14.75 10.55
C ARG A 329 11.80 -13.77 9.57
N PHE A 330 11.54 -12.55 10.02
CA PHE A 330 10.90 -11.46 9.25
C PHE A 330 9.42 -11.65 8.91
N GLU A 331 8.78 -12.73 9.36
CA GLU A 331 7.33 -12.92 9.27
C GLU A 331 6.61 -12.29 10.47
N HIS A 332 6.65 -10.96 10.56
CA HIS A 332 5.93 -10.23 11.61
C HIS A 332 4.46 -10.05 11.26
N PHE A 333 3.59 -10.03 12.26
CA PHE A 333 2.17 -9.75 12.16
C PHE A 333 1.89 -8.25 12.06
N ASN A 334 2.45 -7.61 11.03
CA ASN A 334 2.20 -6.22 10.68
C ASN A 334 1.88 -6.12 9.18
N PHE A 335 1.42 -4.94 8.74
CA PHE A 335 1.07 -4.73 7.34
C PHE A 335 2.28 -4.88 6.41
N ASP A 336 3.41 -4.25 6.74
CA ASP A 336 4.58 -4.16 5.86
C ASP A 336 5.25 -5.51 5.59
N SER A 337 5.48 -6.30 6.64
CA SER A 337 6.11 -7.63 6.56
C SER A 337 5.22 -8.60 5.79
N MET A 338 3.92 -8.63 6.07
CA MET A 338 2.99 -9.50 5.34
C MET A 338 2.81 -9.03 3.89
N ASN A 339 2.74 -7.72 3.64
CA ASN A 339 2.73 -7.15 2.29
C ASN A 339 3.96 -7.57 1.49
N LEU A 340 5.16 -7.47 2.10
CA LEU A 340 6.41 -7.89 1.48
C LEU A 340 6.38 -9.39 1.15
N PHE A 341 5.94 -10.23 2.10
CA PHE A 341 5.79 -11.66 1.87
C PHE A 341 4.84 -11.93 0.69
N LEU A 342 3.65 -11.34 0.66
CA LEU A 342 2.68 -11.56 -0.42
C LEU A 342 3.17 -11.04 -1.77
N LYS A 343 3.95 -9.96 -1.81
CA LYS A 343 4.62 -9.49 -3.03
C LYS A 343 5.66 -10.49 -3.56
N THR A 344 6.36 -11.22 -2.69
CA THR A 344 7.29 -12.27 -3.14
C THR A 344 6.57 -13.49 -3.72
N VAL A 345 5.37 -13.81 -3.21
CA VAL A 345 4.53 -14.90 -3.75
C VAL A 345 3.86 -14.49 -5.05
N GLN A 346 3.32 -13.27 -5.13
CA GLN A 346 2.63 -12.75 -6.30
C GLN A 346 3.12 -11.32 -6.62
N PRO A 347 4.20 -11.17 -7.41
CA PRO A 347 4.77 -9.87 -7.73
C PRO A 347 3.83 -9.02 -8.60
N GLU A 348 3.98 -7.70 -8.52
CA GLU A 348 3.28 -6.77 -9.40
C GLU A 348 3.99 -6.66 -10.76
N MET A 349 3.26 -6.35 -11.83
CA MET A 349 3.86 -6.16 -13.17
C MET A 349 4.94 -5.07 -13.14
N ASN A 350 4.75 -4.04 -12.31
CA ASN A 350 5.74 -2.99 -12.09
C ASN A 350 7.03 -3.56 -11.47
N ASP A 351 6.91 -4.44 -10.48
CA ASP A 351 8.07 -5.06 -9.81
C ASP A 351 8.85 -5.93 -10.82
N VAL A 352 8.16 -6.71 -11.66
CA VAL A 352 8.78 -7.52 -12.73
C VAL A 352 9.44 -6.64 -13.78
N PHE A 353 8.78 -5.55 -14.19
CA PHE A 353 9.32 -4.60 -15.15
C PHE A 353 10.61 -3.96 -14.63
N LEU A 354 10.62 -3.47 -13.40
CA LEU A 354 11.81 -2.88 -12.76
C LEU A 354 12.96 -3.88 -12.67
N CYS A 355 12.68 -5.13 -12.27
CA CYS A 355 13.68 -6.19 -12.27
C CYS A 355 14.22 -6.47 -13.69
N SER A 356 13.35 -6.48 -14.71
CA SER A 356 13.76 -6.70 -16.10
C SER A 356 14.60 -5.55 -16.64
N LEU A 357 14.22 -4.30 -16.34
CA LEU A 357 14.96 -3.09 -16.73
C LEU A 357 16.34 -3.07 -16.07
N ALA A 358 16.40 -3.36 -14.77
CA ALA A 358 17.66 -3.48 -14.05
C ALA A 358 18.54 -4.56 -14.69
N LEU A 359 17.99 -5.73 -15.01
CA LEU A 359 18.72 -6.83 -15.63
C LEU A 359 19.22 -6.48 -17.03
N VAL A 360 18.40 -5.84 -17.86
CA VAL A 360 18.78 -5.40 -19.22
C VAL A 360 19.87 -4.33 -19.16
N ASN A 361 19.70 -3.31 -18.31
CA ASN A 361 20.72 -2.27 -18.13
C ASN A 361 22.04 -2.86 -17.65
N LEU A 362 21.99 -3.91 -16.82
CA LEU A 362 23.18 -4.60 -16.38
C LEU A 362 23.83 -5.43 -17.50
N LEU A 363 23.04 -6.14 -18.31
CA LEU A 363 23.55 -6.87 -19.48
C LEU A 363 24.19 -5.93 -20.51
N VAL A 364 23.63 -4.74 -20.74
CA VAL A 364 24.21 -3.71 -21.61
C VAL A 364 25.50 -3.15 -21.01
N GLY A 365 25.51 -2.89 -19.70
CA GLY A 365 26.73 -2.50 -18.98
C GLY A 365 27.85 -3.52 -19.14
N MET A 366 27.53 -4.81 -19.07
CA MET A 366 28.50 -5.90 -19.29
C MET A 366 29.02 -5.97 -20.74
N HIS A 367 28.18 -5.65 -21.75
CA HIS A 367 28.60 -5.55 -23.15
C HIS A 367 29.49 -4.33 -23.44
N LEU A 368 29.38 -3.24 -22.68
CA LEU A 368 30.29 -2.09 -22.80
C LEU A 368 31.72 -2.41 -22.31
N PHE A 369 31.89 -3.44 -21.47
CA PHE A 369 33.21 -3.94 -21.04
C PHE A 369 33.81 -4.99 -21.99
N GLN A 370 33.22 -5.21 -23.17
CA GLN A 370 33.82 -6.07 -24.20
C GLN A 370 35.07 -5.37 -24.79
N PRO A 371 36.23 -6.05 -24.87
CA PRO A 371 37.38 -5.49 -25.57
C PRO A 371 37.06 -5.31 -27.07
N PRO A 372 37.49 -4.21 -27.71
CA PRO A 372 37.13 -3.83 -29.09
C PRO A 372 37.86 -4.66 -30.16
N SER A 373 37.98 -5.98 -29.97
CA SER A 373 38.72 -6.86 -30.88
C SER A 373 37.84 -7.76 -31.76
N LEU A 374 36.51 -7.64 -31.68
CA LEU A 374 35.57 -8.43 -32.51
C LEU A 374 34.28 -7.67 -32.90
N LEU A 375 34.31 -6.35 -33.02
CA LEU A 375 33.22 -5.58 -33.63
C LEU A 375 33.69 -5.06 -34.99
N ASN A 376 33.10 -5.59 -36.06
CA ASN A 376 33.20 -4.98 -37.38
C ASN A 376 32.55 -3.60 -37.30
N ASN A 377 33.24 -2.56 -37.80
CA ASN A 377 32.84 -1.13 -37.79
C ASN A 377 31.42 -0.79 -38.32
N LYS A 378 30.62 -1.77 -38.75
CA LYS A 378 29.23 -1.60 -39.21
C LYS A 378 28.17 -1.88 -38.13
N GLU A 379 28.47 -2.66 -37.09
CA GLU A 379 27.50 -2.98 -36.03
C GLU A 379 27.48 -1.95 -34.89
N GLU A 380 28.61 -1.30 -34.60
CA GLU A 380 28.65 -0.16 -33.65
C GLU A 380 27.75 0.98 -34.12
N ASP A 381 27.76 1.30 -35.43
CA ASP A 381 26.97 2.38 -35.98
C ASP A 381 25.45 2.08 -35.95
N CYS A 382 25.05 0.81 -35.95
CA CYS A 382 23.65 0.38 -35.86
C CYS A 382 23.12 0.35 -34.42
N LEU A 383 23.94 -0.08 -33.45
CA LEU A 383 23.60 -0.09 -32.03
C LEU A 383 23.61 1.32 -31.44
N GLN A 384 24.57 2.16 -31.84
CA GLN A 384 24.67 3.55 -31.40
C GLN A 384 23.54 4.40 -31.99
N LYS A 385 23.14 4.17 -33.25
CA LYS A 385 21.91 4.77 -33.82
C LYS A 385 20.64 4.29 -33.11
N ARG A 386 20.53 3.00 -32.74
CA ARG A 386 19.37 2.50 -31.97
C ARG A 386 19.31 3.04 -30.55
N LEU A 387 20.45 3.20 -29.88
CA LEU A 387 20.54 3.82 -28.55
C LEU A 387 20.23 5.33 -28.60
N THR A 388 20.60 6.02 -29.68
CA THR A 388 20.27 7.45 -29.86
C THR A 388 18.79 7.64 -30.20
N VAL A 389 18.20 6.76 -31.00
CA VAL A 389 16.75 6.78 -31.28
C VAL A 389 15.96 6.44 -30.03
N MET A 390 16.40 5.45 -29.23
CA MET A 390 15.76 5.14 -27.95
C MET A 390 15.92 6.26 -26.93
N SER A 391 17.07 6.96 -26.86
CA SER A 391 17.24 8.11 -25.96
C SER A 391 16.52 9.37 -26.43
N GLN A 392 16.39 9.60 -27.75
CA GLN A 392 15.61 10.70 -28.31
C GLN A 392 14.10 10.47 -28.18
N GLN A 393 13.64 9.23 -28.29
CA GLN A 393 12.25 8.86 -28.02
C GLN A 393 11.94 8.98 -26.51
N TYR A 394 12.93 8.70 -25.65
CA TYR A 394 12.88 8.98 -24.21
C TYR A 394 12.84 10.48 -23.90
N LEU A 395 13.61 11.32 -24.60
CA LEU A 395 13.61 12.79 -24.44
C LEU A 395 12.33 13.43 -24.98
N LEU A 396 11.74 12.93 -26.07
CA LEU A 396 10.48 13.44 -26.62
C LEU A 396 9.24 13.02 -25.81
N GLU A 397 9.22 11.81 -25.25
CA GLU A 397 8.12 11.37 -24.37
C GLU A 397 8.24 11.95 -22.94
N HIS A 398 9.46 12.28 -22.47
CA HIS A 398 9.63 12.96 -21.17
C HIS A 398 9.63 14.49 -21.24
N GLU A 399 10.04 15.16 -22.33
CA GLU A 399 9.90 16.62 -22.43
C GLU A 399 8.43 17.05 -22.54
N PHE A 400 7.55 16.22 -23.13
CA PHE A 400 6.11 16.50 -23.12
C PHE A 400 5.46 16.32 -21.73
N CYS A 401 6.11 15.62 -20.79
CA CYS A 401 5.64 15.51 -19.40
C CYS A 401 6.39 16.42 -18.41
N PHE A 402 7.52 17.02 -18.79
CA PHE A 402 8.33 17.88 -17.90
C PHE A 402 8.21 19.39 -18.17
N LEU A 403 7.64 19.82 -19.31
CA LEU A 403 7.54 21.25 -19.66
C LEU A 403 6.30 21.99 -19.14
N GLU A 404 5.30 21.33 -18.55
CA GLU A 404 4.16 22.03 -17.90
C GLU A 404 4.38 22.38 -16.42
N HIS A 405 5.52 21.97 -15.84
CA HIS A 405 5.73 22.10 -14.39
C HIS A 405 6.89 23.01 -13.96
N TYR A 406 7.37 23.97 -14.78
CA TYR A 406 8.24 25.05 -14.29
C TYR A 406 8.10 26.33 -15.14
N VAL A 407 7.10 27.17 -14.84
CA VAL A 407 7.15 28.61 -15.13
C VAL A 407 7.43 29.32 -13.81
N LEU A 408 8.72 29.50 -13.50
CA LEU A 408 9.18 30.48 -12.53
C LEU A 408 10.00 31.54 -13.27
N PHE A 409 9.45 32.76 -13.25
CA PHE A 409 10.03 34.07 -13.51
C PHE A 409 11.55 34.16 -13.76
N PRO A 410 11.99 34.81 -14.85
CA PRO A 410 13.34 35.34 -14.92
C PRO A 410 13.41 36.70 -14.19
N SER A 411 14.32 36.77 -13.23
CA SER A 411 14.84 38.00 -12.66
C SER A 411 15.88 38.62 -13.60
N GLU A 412 15.65 39.82 -14.10
CA GLU A 412 16.69 40.68 -14.68
C GLU A 412 17.04 41.81 -13.70
N THR A 413 18.33 41.94 -13.40
CA THR A 413 18.97 43.06 -12.73
C THR A 413 19.65 43.91 -13.81
N LEU A 414 19.32 45.20 -14.00
CA LEU A 414 20.02 46.44 -13.54
C LEU A 414 19.74 47.54 -14.60
N PRO A 415 19.96 48.87 -14.38
CA PRO A 415 20.50 49.56 -13.20
C PRO A 415 19.75 50.83 -12.72
N SER A 416 20.08 51.22 -11.48
CA SER A 416 20.24 52.57 -10.90
C SER A 416 19.65 53.82 -11.59
N GLY A 417 18.81 54.58 -10.87
CA GLY A 417 18.51 55.98 -11.20
C GLY A 417 17.39 56.66 -10.38
N LYS A 418 17.79 57.34 -9.30
CA LYS A 418 17.07 58.28 -8.40
C LYS A 418 15.81 59.00 -8.94
N GLY A 419 14.80 59.18 -8.07
CA GLY A 419 14.11 60.48 -7.91
C GLY A 419 12.58 60.53 -7.95
N GLN A 420 11.96 60.64 -6.76
CA GLN A 420 10.87 61.57 -6.38
C GLN A 420 9.45 61.54 -7.04
N SER A 421 8.47 61.41 -6.13
CA SER A 421 7.13 62.05 -6.06
C SER A 421 5.97 61.69 -7.04
N ARG A 422 4.85 61.24 -6.43
CA ARG A 422 3.43 61.33 -6.84
C ARG A 422 2.97 62.78 -7.16
N PRO A 423 1.73 63.07 -7.64
CA PRO A 423 0.55 62.21 -7.97
C PRO A 423 -0.16 62.60 -9.31
N THR A 424 -1.25 61.89 -9.72
CA THR A 424 -2.63 62.42 -10.00
C THR A 424 -3.51 61.51 -10.89
N ASN A 425 -4.83 61.72 -10.74
CA ASN A 425 -6.02 61.08 -11.32
C ASN A 425 -6.13 61.02 -12.86
N GLY A 426 -6.98 60.11 -13.38
CA GLY A 426 -7.61 60.29 -14.70
C GLY A 426 -8.33 59.06 -15.28
N ASN A 427 -9.67 59.14 -15.36
CA ASN A 427 -10.59 58.25 -16.10
C ASN A 427 -10.27 58.13 -17.61
N LYS A 428 -10.55 56.96 -18.23
CA LYS A 428 -11.39 56.81 -19.46
C LYS A 428 -11.51 55.35 -20.00
N TYR A 429 -12.76 54.88 -20.08
CA TYR A 429 -13.48 54.12 -21.14
C TYR A 429 -12.74 53.17 -22.15
N ILE A 430 -13.09 51.86 -22.10
CA ILE A 430 -13.88 50.98 -23.04
C ILE A 430 -13.61 51.13 -24.58
N PRO A 431 -13.52 50.06 -25.43
CA PRO A 431 -14.53 48.98 -25.56
C PRO A 431 -14.14 47.51 -25.86
N ASP A 432 -15.09 46.65 -25.46
CA ASP A 432 -15.69 45.46 -26.08
C ASP A 432 -15.01 44.75 -27.27
N ILE A 433 -14.85 43.42 -27.12
CA ILE A 433 -14.86 42.47 -28.24
C ILE A 433 -15.86 41.34 -27.94
N PHE A 434 -16.94 41.37 -28.72
CA PHE A 434 -17.94 40.33 -28.91
C PHE A 434 -17.35 39.16 -29.74
N LEU A 435 -17.53 37.91 -29.32
CA LEU A 435 -17.59 36.77 -30.24
C LEU A 435 -18.67 35.77 -29.78
N ARG A 436 -19.66 35.60 -30.65
CA ARG A 436 -20.83 34.71 -30.57
C ARG A 436 -20.78 33.82 -31.81
N VAL A 437 -20.67 32.50 -31.68
CA VAL A 437 -21.05 31.49 -32.69
C VAL A 437 -21.34 30.17 -31.93
N GLN A 438 -22.59 29.80 -31.66
CA GLN A 438 -23.56 29.02 -32.46
C GLN A 438 -23.45 27.49 -32.26
N GLU A 439 -24.48 26.92 -31.61
CA GLU A 439 -24.82 25.49 -31.58
C GLU A 439 -25.34 25.01 -32.94
N PRO A 440 -25.25 23.70 -33.25
CA PRO A 440 -26.16 23.06 -34.18
C PRO A 440 -27.10 22.08 -33.47
N VAL A 441 -28.34 22.12 -33.93
CA VAL A 441 -29.50 21.36 -33.51
C VAL A 441 -29.87 20.35 -34.61
N HIS A 442 -30.25 19.13 -34.20
CA HIS A 442 -31.11 18.12 -34.89
C HIS A 442 -30.50 17.28 -36.03
N PRO A 443 -31.09 16.10 -36.38
CA PRO A 443 -32.47 15.60 -36.14
C PRO A 443 -32.68 14.81 -34.84
#